data_AF-A0A849V4T3-F1
#
_entry.id   AF-A0A849V4T3-F1
#
_cell.length_a   1.000
_cell.length_b   1.000
_cell.length_c   1.000
_cell.angle_alpha   90.00
_cell.angle_beta   90.00
_cell.angle_gamma   90.00
#
_symmetry.space_group_name_H-M   'P 1'
#
loop_
_entity.id
_entity.type
_entity.pdbx_description
1 polymer ?
#
loop_
_entity_poly.entity_id
_entity_poly.type
_entity_poly.pdbx_seq_one_letter_code
_entity_poly.pdbx_strand_id
1 'polypeptide(L)'
;MKAKKIIGLAAVTLALSFGILADAYADVSVKCEVRSGRARMSVDGSKLANGVYRARALSGNSTPVWSKNTLRPVAGQAEFDFDSNRQDVIDGATAIPSTFIKNGRATGQLYIRNAKGTYSLKAQETSACRVR
;
A
#
# COMPACT_ATOMS: atom_id res chain seq x y z
N MET A 1 -72.44 -8.10 6.46
CA MET A 1 -71.42 -7.76 5.43
C MET A 1 -71.17 -6.26 5.45
N LYS A 2 -69.94 -5.85 5.82
CA LYS A 2 -69.29 -4.57 5.45
C LYS A 2 -67.83 -4.67 5.89
N ALA A 3 -66.97 -5.04 4.94
CA ALA A 3 -65.52 -5.04 5.11
C ALA A 3 -65.00 -3.60 5.14
N LYS A 4 -64.06 -3.28 6.04
CA LYS A 4 -63.21 -2.10 5.87
C LYS A 4 -61.84 -2.29 6.53
N LYS A 5 -60.89 -2.64 5.64
CA LYS A 5 -59.50 -2.19 5.53
C LYS A 5 -58.57 -2.35 6.76
N ILE A 6 -57.74 -3.38 6.63
CA ILE A 6 -56.40 -3.54 7.19
C ILE A 6 -55.53 -2.33 6.79
N ILE A 7 -54.51 -2.02 7.61
CA ILE A 7 -53.14 -1.56 7.29
C ILE A 7 -52.71 -0.51 8.32
N GLY A 8 -52.01 -0.96 9.36
CA GLY A 8 -51.20 -0.12 10.25
C GLY A 8 -49.73 -0.47 10.04
N LEU A 9 -48.99 0.47 9.47
CA LEU A 9 -47.60 0.39 9.03
C LEU A 9 -46.64 -0.14 10.11
N ALA A 10 -45.89 -1.18 9.79
CA ALA A 10 -44.66 -1.54 10.50
C ALA A 10 -43.55 -0.57 10.10
N ALA A 11 -43.14 0.31 11.01
CA ALA A 11 -41.95 1.15 10.83
C ALA A 11 -40.70 0.32 11.19
N VAL A 12 -40.09 -0.31 10.19
CA VAL A 12 -38.76 -0.93 10.34
C VAL A 12 -37.72 0.18 10.23
N THR A 13 -37.26 0.70 11.36
CA THR A 13 -36.08 1.56 11.43
C THR A 13 -34.83 0.71 11.17
N LEU A 14 -34.39 0.67 9.91
CA LEU A 14 -33.12 0.08 9.54
C LEU A 14 -32.01 1.10 9.85
N ALA A 15 -31.48 1.06 11.08
CA ALA A 15 -30.26 1.77 11.43
C ALA A 15 -29.09 1.11 10.70
N LEU A 16 -28.76 1.63 9.51
CA LEU A 16 -27.53 1.29 8.79
C LEU A 16 -26.35 1.93 9.54
N SER A 17 -25.86 1.23 10.56
CA SER A 17 -24.56 1.49 11.16
C SER A 17 -23.47 1.11 10.16
N PHE A 18 -23.18 2.01 9.21
CA PHE A 18 -21.93 1.98 8.47
C PHE A 18 -20.79 2.36 9.42
N GLY A 19 -20.31 1.37 10.17
CA GLY A 19 -18.99 1.42 10.78
C GLY A 19 -17.95 1.35 9.67
N ILE A 20 -17.54 2.51 9.14
CA ILE A 20 -16.33 2.59 8.35
C ILE A 20 -15.18 2.47 9.35
N LEU A 21 -14.67 1.26 9.58
CA LEU A 21 -13.37 1.08 10.20
C LEU A 21 -12.33 1.51 9.17
N ALA A 22 -12.08 2.81 9.10
CA ALA A 22 -10.87 3.33 8.49
C ALA A 22 -9.73 3.00 9.45
N ASP A 23 -9.12 1.82 9.30
CA ASP A 23 -7.78 1.60 9.81
C ASP A 23 -6.88 2.47 8.92
N ALA A 24 -6.68 3.72 9.34
CA ALA A 24 -5.82 4.63 8.62
C ALA A 24 -4.41 4.08 8.70
N TYR A 25 -3.92 3.48 7.61
CA TYR A 25 -2.52 3.11 7.40
C TYR A 25 -1.64 4.38 7.28
N ALA A 26 -1.79 5.34 8.19
CA ALA A 26 -1.13 6.65 8.19
C ALA A 26 0.40 6.56 8.40
N ASP A 27 0.91 5.36 8.63
CA ASP A 27 2.31 5.09 8.95
C ASP A 27 3.18 4.74 7.72
N VAL A 28 2.56 4.52 6.55
CA VAL A 28 3.28 4.28 5.29
C VAL A 28 2.90 5.34 4.27
N SER A 29 3.89 5.83 3.52
CA SER A 29 3.64 6.66 2.35
C SER A 29 4.25 6.05 1.08
N VAL A 30 3.50 6.09 -0.02
CA VAL A 30 3.97 5.61 -1.33
C VAL A 30 4.07 6.77 -2.32
N LYS A 31 5.27 6.98 -2.85
CA LYS A 31 5.52 7.90 -3.97
C LYS A 31 5.87 7.09 -5.20
N CYS A 32 5.33 7.44 -6.35
CA CYS A 32 5.70 6.80 -7.59
C CYS A 32 5.63 7.75 -8.78
N GLU A 33 6.50 7.50 -9.76
CA GLU A 33 6.58 8.24 -11.02
C GLU A 33 6.73 7.27 -12.19
N VAL A 34 6.03 7.57 -13.28
CA VAL A 34 6.18 6.91 -14.58
C VAL A 34 6.45 7.98 -15.63
N ARG A 35 7.44 7.72 -16.47
CA ARG A 35 7.75 8.51 -17.67
C ARG A 35 8.22 7.57 -18.77
N SER A 36 8.36 8.04 -20.00
CA SER A 36 8.84 7.20 -21.10
C SER A 36 10.14 6.46 -20.75
N GLY A 37 10.07 5.12 -20.74
CA GLY A 37 11.21 4.24 -20.43
C GLY A 37 11.65 4.18 -18.97
N ARG A 38 10.93 4.78 -18.01
CA ARG A 38 11.31 4.73 -16.58
C ARG A 38 10.10 4.59 -15.66
N ALA A 39 10.25 3.72 -14.67
CA ALA A 39 9.35 3.62 -13.52
C ALA A 39 10.18 3.72 -12.23
N ARG A 40 9.69 4.52 -11.27
CA ARG A 40 10.24 4.59 -9.92
C ARG A 40 9.11 4.55 -8.91
N MET A 41 9.36 3.91 -7.79
CA MET A 41 8.50 3.89 -6.62
C MET A 41 9.35 3.94 -5.35
N SER A 42 8.86 4.64 -4.34
CA SER A 42 9.43 4.65 -3.00
C SER A 42 8.33 4.33 -1.99
N VAL A 43 8.67 3.49 -1.01
CA VAL A 43 7.81 3.13 0.13
C VAL A 43 8.49 3.63 1.39
N ASP A 44 7.91 4.64 2.02
CA ASP A 44 8.42 5.25 3.24
C ASP A 44 7.63 4.73 4.45
N GLY A 45 8.33 4.04 5.34
CA GLY A 45 7.82 3.55 6.63
C GLY A 45 8.42 4.28 7.82
N SER A 46 8.90 5.51 7.65
CA SER A 46 9.56 6.33 8.68
C SER A 46 8.75 6.50 9.98
N LYS A 47 7.43 6.39 9.89
CA LYS A 47 6.50 6.54 11.02
C LYS A 47 6.19 5.22 11.73
N LEU A 48 6.70 4.09 11.22
CA LEU A 48 6.47 2.80 11.84
C LEU A 48 7.31 2.63 13.12
N ALA A 49 6.78 1.83 14.04
CA ALA A 49 7.49 1.42 15.24
C ALA A 49 8.82 0.72 14.92
N ASN A 50 9.73 0.70 15.90
CA ASN A 50 11.01 0.00 15.77
C ASN A 50 10.81 -1.49 15.42
N GLY A 51 11.50 -1.93 14.38
CA GLY A 51 11.40 -3.30 13.88
C GLY A 51 12.29 -3.52 12.67
N VAL A 52 12.39 -4.76 12.20
CA VAL A 52 13.05 -5.08 10.93
C VAL A 52 11.97 -5.24 9.87
N TYR A 53 11.99 -4.38 8.88
CA TYR A 53 11.00 -4.31 7.84
C TYR A 53 11.56 -4.73 6.49
N ARG A 54 10.67 -5.25 5.65
CA ARG A 54 10.91 -5.47 4.22
C ARG A 54 9.74 -4.89 3.43
N ALA A 55 10.03 -4.25 2.32
CA ALA A 55 8.99 -3.72 1.43
C ALA A 55 8.66 -4.72 0.31
N ARG A 56 7.42 -4.65 -0.15
CA ARG A 56 6.96 -5.32 -1.37
C ARG A 56 6.23 -4.29 -2.24
N ALA A 57 6.68 -4.15 -3.46
CA ALA A 57 6.06 -3.31 -4.47
C ALA A 57 5.10 -4.14 -5.33
N LEU A 58 3.91 -3.60 -5.61
CA LEU A 58 2.91 -4.18 -6.50
C LEU A 58 2.35 -3.10 -7.42
N SER A 59 1.94 -3.50 -8.63
CA SER A 59 1.19 -2.63 -9.52
C SER A 59 0.44 -3.45 -10.57
N GLY A 60 -0.90 -3.36 -10.58
CA GLY A 60 -1.75 -4.10 -11.50
C GLY A 60 -1.42 -5.61 -11.53
N ASN A 61 -1.17 -6.13 -12.72
CA ASN A 61 -0.79 -7.53 -12.95
C ASN A 61 0.73 -7.77 -13.04
N SER A 62 1.56 -6.77 -12.73
CA SER A 62 3.02 -6.98 -12.69
C SER A 62 3.39 -7.96 -11.57
N THR A 63 4.42 -8.78 -11.81
CA THR A 63 4.98 -9.65 -10.77
C THR A 63 5.43 -8.81 -9.56
N PRO A 64 4.93 -9.08 -8.34
CA PRO A 64 5.35 -8.33 -7.16
C PRO A 64 6.85 -8.43 -6.90
N VAL A 65 7.49 -7.32 -6.51
CA VAL A 65 8.92 -7.26 -6.25
C VAL A 65 9.18 -6.98 -4.78
N TRP A 66 10.05 -7.78 -4.16
CA TRP A 66 10.49 -7.56 -2.79
C TRP A 66 11.73 -6.69 -2.76
N SER A 67 11.84 -5.81 -1.76
CA SER A 67 13.04 -5.02 -1.55
C SER A 67 14.27 -5.92 -1.39
N LYS A 68 15.39 -5.45 -1.94
CA LYS A 68 16.71 -6.10 -1.82
C LYS A 68 17.16 -6.17 -0.37
N ASN A 69 16.95 -5.08 0.37
CA ASN A 69 17.38 -4.92 1.75
C ASN A 69 16.19 -4.96 2.72
N THR A 70 16.51 -5.22 3.99
CA THR A 70 15.64 -4.95 5.12
C THR A 70 16.12 -3.68 5.82
N LEU A 71 15.19 -2.91 6.37
CA LEU A 71 15.52 -1.67 7.08
C LEU A 71 14.92 -1.66 8.48
N ARG A 72 15.53 -0.85 9.34
CA ARG A 72 14.98 -0.50 10.65
C ARG A 72 14.65 0.99 10.60
N PRO A 73 13.40 1.40 10.92
CA PRO A 73 13.07 2.80 11.12
C PRO A 73 13.89 3.32 12.30
N VAL A 74 15.05 3.92 12.03
CA VAL A 74 15.88 4.58 13.04
C VAL A 74 15.81 6.06 12.73
N ALA A 75 15.41 6.87 13.71
CA ALA A 75 15.29 8.32 13.58
C ALA A 75 14.46 8.77 12.34
N GLY A 76 13.38 8.04 12.03
CA GLY A 76 12.50 8.38 10.90
C GLY A 76 13.04 8.01 9.53
N GLN A 77 14.01 7.10 9.43
CA GLN A 77 14.54 6.62 8.15
C GLN A 77 14.14 5.16 7.90
N ALA A 78 13.16 4.94 7.03
CA ALA A 78 12.80 3.62 6.52
C ALA A 78 12.21 3.73 5.12
N GLU A 79 13.03 4.21 4.18
CA GLU A 79 12.64 4.36 2.78
C GLU A 79 13.16 3.19 1.94
N PHE A 80 12.27 2.53 1.21
CA PHE A 80 12.60 1.47 0.27
C PHE A 80 12.37 1.96 -1.15
N ASP A 81 13.45 2.19 -1.88
CA ASP A 81 13.41 2.59 -3.28
C ASP A 81 13.34 1.39 -4.22
N PHE A 82 12.54 1.57 -5.28
CA PHE A 82 12.41 0.69 -6.42
C PHE A 82 12.57 1.53 -7.69
N ASP A 83 13.54 1.22 -8.55
CA ASP A 83 13.78 2.00 -9.78
C ASP A 83 14.13 1.07 -10.94
N SER A 84 13.75 1.48 -12.15
CA SER A 84 14.15 0.83 -13.39
C SER A 84 15.45 1.39 -13.99
N ASN A 85 15.91 2.53 -13.49
CA ASN A 85 17.19 3.12 -13.87
C ASN A 85 18.35 2.34 -13.24
N ARG A 86 19.30 1.92 -14.08
CA ARG A 86 20.44 1.11 -13.65
C ARG A 86 21.35 1.82 -12.64
N GLN A 87 21.53 3.14 -12.76
CA GLN A 87 22.37 3.90 -11.85
C GLN A 87 21.77 3.92 -10.44
N ASP A 88 20.48 4.23 -10.32
CA ASP A 88 19.78 4.23 -9.03
C ASP A 88 19.79 2.83 -8.37
N VAL A 89 19.73 1.76 -9.18
CA VAL A 89 19.85 0.37 -8.68
C VAL A 89 21.26 0.07 -8.16
N ILE A 90 22.31 0.58 -8.82
CA ILE A 90 23.69 0.48 -8.34
C ILE A 90 23.83 1.24 -7.01
N ASP A 91 23.18 2.39 -6.90
CA ASP A 91 23.21 3.25 -5.72
C ASP A 91 22.33 2.72 -4.56
N GLY A 92 21.58 1.63 -4.78
CA GLY A 92 20.93 0.86 -3.72
C GLY A 92 19.45 0.58 -3.91
N ALA A 93 18.81 1.14 -4.94
CA ALA A 93 17.40 0.86 -5.24
C ALA A 93 17.19 -0.61 -5.65
N THR A 94 15.99 -1.12 -5.39
CA THR A 94 15.58 -2.44 -5.84
C THR A 94 15.16 -2.37 -7.31
N ALA A 95 15.75 -3.20 -8.16
CA ALA A 95 15.44 -3.20 -9.59
C ALA A 95 13.97 -3.56 -9.86
N ILE A 96 13.30 -2.75 -10.68
CA ILE A 96 12.00 -3.05 -11.28
C ILE A 96 12.06 -2.83 -12.80
N PRO A 97 11.23 -3.53 -13.60
CA PRO A 97 11.11 -3.21 -15.02
C PRO A 97 10.61 -1.77 -15.24
N SER A 98 11.03 -1.11 -16.34
CA SER A 98 10.50 0.22 -16.71
C SER A 98 9.00 0.23 -16.97
N THR A 99 8.41 -0.94 -17.23
CA THR A 99 6.97 -1.13 -17.44
C THR A 99 6.25 -1.63 -16.19
N PHE A 100 6.92 -1.65 -15.02
CA PHE A 100 6.39 -2.23 -13.79
C PHE A 100 5.09 -1.57 -13.32
N ILE A 101 5.01 -0.23 -13.36
CA ILE A 101 3.83 0.50 -12.93
C ILE A 101 2.76 0.43 -14.03
N LYS A 102 1.63 -0.21 -13.72
CA LYS A 102 0.44 -0.37 -14.55
C LYS A 102 -0.65 0.61 -14.14
N ASN A 103 -1.41 1.08 -15.12
CA ASN A 103 -2.58 1.94 -14.93
C ASN A 103 -2.29 3.19 -14.06
N GLY A 104 -1.03 3.66 -14.04
CA GLY A 104 -0.61 4.82 -13.25
C GLY A 104 -0.80 4.67 -11.74
N ARG A 105 -0.79 3.45 -11.18
CA ARG A 105 -0.96 3.22 -9.72
C ARG A 105 0.05 2.22 -9.20
N ALA A 106 0.52 2.41 -7.97
CA ALA A 106 1.41 1.46 -7.31
C ALA A 106 1.03 1.27 -5.84
N THR A 107 1.20 0.04 -5.36
CA THR A 107 0.92 -0.35 -3.98
C THR A 107 2.22 -0.73 -3.30
N GLY A 108 2.56 -0.03 -2.22
CA GLY A 108 3.67 -0.36 -1.34
C GLY A 108 3.14 -1.09 -0.12
N GLN A 109 3.74 -2.25 0.19
CA GLN A 109 3.45 -3.02 1.39
C GLN A 109 4.69 -3.11 2.25
N LEU A 110 4.54 -2.92 3.55
CA LEU A 110 5.59 -3.08 4.53
C LEU A 110 5.28 -4.28 5.42
N TYR A 111 6.25 -5.19 5.49
CA TYR A 111 6.18 -6.39 6.30
C TYR A 111 7.18 -6.32 7.44
N ILE A 112 6.74 -6.62 8.66
CA ILE A 112 7.61 -6.67 9.84
C ILE A 112 8.03 -8.11 10.15
N ARG A 113 9.30 -8.30 10.51
CA ARG A 113 9.82 -9.59 10.97
C ARG A 113 9.46 -9.82 12.44
N ASN A 114 8.76 -10.92 12.73
CA ASN A 114 8.45 -11.33 14.10
C ASN A 114 9.66 -12.04 14.78
N ALA A 115 9.52 -12.37 16.07
CA ALA A 115 10.57 -13.06 16.84
C ALA A 115 10.96 -14.44 16.28
N LYS A 116 10.05 -15.11 15.56
CA LYS A 116 10.28 -16.41 14.89
C LYS A 116 10.95 -16.25 13.52
N GLY A 117 11.18 -15.01 13.08
CA GLY A 117 11.82 -14.70 11.80
C GLY A 117 10.88 -14.63 10.60
N THR A 118 9.57 -14.80 10.78
CA THR A 118 8.55 -14.70 9.73
C THR A 118 8.14 -13.25 9.50
N TYR A 119 7.84 -12.90 8.25
CA TYR A 119 7.34 -11.58 7.87
C TYR A 119 5.81 -11.56 7.82
N SER A 120 5.19 -10.58 8.46
CA SER A 120 3.74 -10.33 8.41
C SER A 120 3.46 -8.91 7.93
N LEU A 121 2.41 -8.73 7.12
CA LEU A 121 2.00 -7.42 6.61
C LEU A 121 1.67 -6.50 7.80
N LYS A 122 2.29 -5.32 7.82
CA LYS A 122 2.09 -4.33 8.88
C LYS A 122 1.35 -3.09 8.38
N ALA A 123 1.69 -2.63 7.18
CA ALA A 123 1.05 -1.47 6.57
C ALA A 123 1.07 -1.59 5.05
N GLN A 124 0.12 -0.93 4.39
CA GLN A 124 0.14 -0.78 2.94
C GLN A 124 -0.56 0.49 2.52
N GLU A 125 -0.15 1.03 1.37
CA GLU A 125 -0.84 2.13 0.72
C GLU A 125 -0.79 1.94 -0.79
N THR A 126 -1.82 2.43 -1.48
CA THR A 126 -1.85 2.53 -2.94
C THR A 126 -1.94 3.98 -3.37
N SER A 127 -0.95 4.44 -4.13
CA SER A 127 -0.89 5.81 -4.64
C SER A 127 -1.13 5.85 -6.15
N ALA A 128 -1.74 6.94 -6.60
CA ALA A 128 -1.67 7.34 -8.00
C ALA A 128 -0.26 7.86 -8.29
N CYS A 129 0.36 7.39 -9.36
CA CYS A 129 1.70 7.78 -9.76
C CYS A 129 1.68 9.05 -10.59
N ARG A 130 2.71 9.88 -10.40
CA ARG A 130 2.94 11.01 -11.28
C ARG A 130 3.31 10.50 -12.66
N VAL A 131 2.52 10.83 -13.68
CA VAL A 131 2.82 10.50 -15.08
C VAL A 131 3.39 11.75 -15.75
N ARG A 132 4.50 11.59 -16.48
CA ARG A 132 5.14 12.67 -17.25
C ARG A 132 5.39 12.26 -18.70
#